data_AF-A0A9L0IJP2-F1
#
_entry.id   AF-A0A9L0IJP2-F1
#
_cell.length_a   1.000
_cell.length_b   1.000
_cell.length_c   1.000
_cell.angle_alpha   90.00
_cell.angle_beta   90.00
_cell.angle_gamma   90.00
#
_symmetry.space_group_name_H-M   'P 1'
#
loop_
_entity.id
_entity.type
_entity.pdbx_description
1 polymer ?
#
loop_
_entity_poly.entity_id
_entity_poly.type
_entity_poly.pdbx_seq_one_letter_code
_entity_poly.pdbx_strand_id
1 'polypeptide(L)'
;MSHRKFSAPKHGSLGFLPRKCSSRHHGKVKSSPEDDSSKPVHLTAFLGYKASMSHIVCEIHRPGSKVNKKEIVEAVTIVERPPMVVVGIVGYAETPRGLHTFKAIFVEHNCHGCKRHFCKKCAHPLHVLAGADKVVGPGEVWPWPLLDKRPNCKGRRRLMTGAYCAAGGIPINTIFQWGERKKERMVKD
;
A
#
# COMPACT_ATOMS: atom_id res chain seq x y z
N MET A 1 -21.71 40.58 21.44
CA MET A 1 -20.33 40.38 20.94
C MET A 1 -20.08 41.39 19.83
N SER A 2 -19.01 42.19 19.91
CA SER A 2 -18.70 43.18 18.89
C SER A 2 -18.12 42.51 17.63
N HIS A 3 -18.39 43.13 16.48
CA HIS A 3 -17.77 42.74 15.22
C HIS A 3 -16.25 42.80 15.33
N ARG A 4 -15.55 41.85 14.71
CA ARG A 4 -14.08 41.78 14.73
C ARG A 4 -13.49 43.08 14.13
N LYS A 5 -12.53 43.69 14.83
CA LYS A 5 -11.95 45.00 14.45
C LYS A 5 -11.19 45.00 13.11
N PHE A 6 -10.42 43.95 12.83
CA PHE A 6 -9.67 43.78 11.57
C PHE A 6 -9.90 42.39 10.99
N SER A 7 -10.05 42.30 9.67
CA SER A 7 -10.11 41.00 8.98
C SER A 7 -8.75 40.32 9.05
N ALA A 8 -8.74 39.01 9.32
CA ALA A 8 -7.53 38.20 9.18
C ALA A 8 -7.91 36.76 8.81
N PRO A 9 -7.01 36.04 8.11
CA PRO A 9 -7.25 34.66 7.74
C PRO A 9 -7.39 33.75 8.96
N LYS A 10 -7.99 32.57 8.75
CA LYS A 10 -8.09 31.54 9.80
C LYS A 10 -6.69 30.99 10.11
N HIS A 11 -6.42 30.69 11.38
CA HIS A 11 -5.13 30.15 11.85
C HIS A 11 -4.88 28.66 11.51
N GLY A 12 -5.52 28.14 10.45
CA GLY A 12 -5.35 26.78 9.99
C GLY A 12 -6.55 26.25 9.21
N SER A 13 -6.33 25.14 8.52
CA SER A 13 -7.40 24.42 7.81
C SER A 13 -8.21 23.57 8.79
N LEU A 14 -9.53 23.65 8.67
CA LEU A 14 -10.49 22.85 9.44
C LEU A 14 -10.54 21.38 8.96
N GLY A 15 -10.04 21.08 7.76
CA GLY A 15 -10.03 19.72 7.20
C GLY A 15 -9.09 18.73 7.90
N PHE A 16 -8.17 19.23 8.74
CA PHE A 16 -7.26 18.41 9.56
C PHE A 16 -7.76 18.22 11.00
N LEU A 17 -9.03 18.56 11.27
CA LEU A 17 -9.67 18.27 12.55
C LEU A 17 -10.31 16.87 12.51
N PRO A 18 -10.31 16.12 13.63
CA PRO A 18 -9.67 16.44 14.91
C PRO A 18 -8.14 16.24 14.88
N ARG A 19 -7.39 17.14 15.55
CA ARG A 19 -5.93 17.02 15.74
C ARG A 19 -5.59 15.99 16.83
N LYS A 20 -5.93 14.73 16.57
CA LYS A 20 -5.62 13.58 17.42
C LYS A 20 -4.58 12.68 16.74
N CYS A 21 -3.87 11.88 17.53
CA CYS A 21 -2.95 10.89 16.99
C CYS A 21 -3.68 9.90 16.07
N SER A 22 -3.02 9.48 15.00
CA SER A 22 -3.54 8.44 14.11
C SER A 22 -3.62 7.10 14.87
N SER A 23 -4.71 6.37 14.67
CA SER A 23 -4.84 5.02 15.24
C SER A 23 -3.91 4.01 14.56
N ARG A 24 -3.48 4.30 13.32
CA ARG A 24 -2.59 3.45 12.52
C ARG A 24 -1.18 4.03 12.52
N HIS A 25 -0.20 3.13 12.61
CA HIS A 25 1.22 3.48 12.51
C HIS A 25 1.71 3.66 11.07
N HIS A 26 1.03 3.03 10.10
CA HIS A 26 1.29 3.20 8.67
C HIS A 26 0.17 4.00 8.02
N GLY A 27 0.47 4.63 6.87
CA GLY A 27 -0.51 5.35 6.08
C GLY A 27 -1.56 4.39 5.49
N LYS A 28 -2.85 4.75 5.59
CA LYS A 28 -3.93 4.05 4.91
C LYS A 28 -4.27 4.81 3.62
N VAL A 29 -4.13 4.16 2.48
CA VAL A 29 -4.67 4.65 1.21
C VAL A 29 -6.19 4.49 1.25
N LYS A 30 -6.93 5.58 1.06
CA LYS A 30 -8.42 5.57 1.02
C LYS A 30 -8.96 5.47 -0.41
N SER A 31 -8.25 6.07 -1.35
CA SER A 31 -8.58 6.12 -2.77
C SER A 31 -7.36 5.67 -3.55
N SER A 32 -7.55 4.69 -4.42
CA SER A 32 -6.56 4.27 -5.39
C SER A 32 -6.73 5.08 -6.68
N PRO A 33 -5.71 5.15 -7.55
CA PRO A 33 -5.88 5.62 -8.92
C PRO A 33 -6.97 4.83 -9.64
N GLU A 34 -7.61 5.45 -10.62
CA GLU A 34 -8.58 4.79 -11.49
C GLU A 34 -7.89 3.76 -12.41
N ASP A 35 -8.60 2.69 -12.73
CA ASP A 35 -8.06 1.56 -13.48
C ASP A 35 -8.13 1.81 -15.00
N ASP A 36 -6.98 1.71 -15.66
CA ASP A 36 -6.86 1.72 -17.12
C ASP A 36 -6.84 0.28 -17.66
N SER A 37 -7.82 -0.10 -18.48
CA SER A 37 -7.92 -1.43 -19.09
C SER A 37 -6.85 -1.72 -20.16
N SER A 38 -6.19 -0.69 -20.68
CA SER A 38 -5.14 -0.82 -21.71
C SER A 38 -3.79 -1.26 -21.14
N LYS A 39 -3.57 -1.05 -19.84
CA LYS A 39 -2.28 -1.29 -19.19
C LYS A 39 -2.25 -2.67 -18.54
N PRO A 40 -1.09 -3.34 -18.50
CA PRO A 40 -0.96 -4.60 -17.78
C PRO A 40 -1.19 -4.41 -16.28
N VAL A 41 -1.53 -5.51 -15.61
CA VAL A 41 -1.76 -5.52 -14.16
C VAL A 41 -0.53 -5.01 -13.42
N HIS A 42 -0.71 -3.97 -12.61
CA HIS A 42 0.37 -3.32 -11.87
C HIS A 42 -0.02 -3.12 -10.40
N LEU A 43 0.98 -3.14 -9.52
CA LEU A 43 0.79 -2.84 -8.10
C LEU A 43 0.73 -1.32 -7.89
N THR A 44 -0.33 -0.86 -7.23
CA THR A 44 -0.58 0.57 -7.04
C THR A 44 0.30 1.22 -5.98
N ALA A 45 0.69 0.48 -4.93
CA ALA A 45 1.33 1.04 -3.75
C ALA A 45 2.51 0.18 -3.28
N PHE A 46 3.46 0.82 -2.60
CA PHE A 46 4.62 0.17 -2.02
C PHE A 46 4.90 0.69 -0.60
N LEU A 47 5.32 -0.18 0.31
CA LEU A 47 5.77 0.21 1.65
C LEU A 47 7.26 0.58 1.68
N GLY A 48 7.56 1.79 2.13
CA GLY A 48 8.94 2.24 2.35
C GLY A 48 9.18 2.75 3.76
N TYR A 49 10.44 2.74 4.19
CA TYR A 49 10.87 3.32 5.45
C TYR A 49 11.77 4.52 5.18
N LYS A 50 11.48 5.65 5.84
CA LYS A 50 12.34 6.83 5.73
C LYS A 50 13.70 6.50 6.37
N ALA A 51 14.77 6.55 5.57
CA ALA A 51 16.12 6.23 6.00
C ALA A 51 16.90 7.50 6.35
N SER A 52 17.04 8.44 5.40
CA SER A 52 17.80 9.67 5.60
C SER A 52 17.32 10.80 4.67
N MET A 53 17.98 11.96 4.76
CA MET A 53 17.82 13.11 3.88
C MET A 53 19.19 13.59 3.43
N SER A 54 19.30 13.95 2.16
CA SER A 54 20.51 14.50 1.55
C SER A 54 20.14 15.66 0.63
N HIS A 55 21.14 16.37 0.12
CA HIS A 55 20.96 17.29 -0.99
C HIS A 55 21.65 16.73 -2.23
N ILE A 56 21.09 16.98 -3.41
CA ILE A 56 21.70 16.60 -4.69
C ILE A 56 21.89 17.88 -5.50
N VAL A 57 23.04 17.98 -6.16
CA VAL A 57 23.29 18.99 -7.18
C VAL A 57 22.79 18.44 -8.51
N CYS A 58 21.76 19.05 -9.08
CA CYS A 58 21.15 18.64 -10.34
C CYS A 58 21.22 19.78 -11.36
N GLU A 59 21.52 19.46 -12.61
CA GLU A 59 21.33 20.38 -13.73
C GLU A 59 19.86 20.35 -14.17
N ILE A 60 19.21 21.52 -14.24
CA ILE A 60 17.79 21.61 -14.61
C ILE A 60 17.63 21.93 -16.09
N HIS A 61 16.98 21.04 -16.83
CA HIS A 61 16.56 21.26 -18.21
C HIS A 61 15.05 21.56 -18.30
N ARG A 62 14.67 22.82 -18.04
CA ARG A 62 13.28 23.30 -18.11
C ARG A 62 13.23 24.62 -18.91
N PRO A 63 12.82 24.58 -20.20
CA PRO A 63 12.79 25.78 -21.05
C PRO A 63 11.83 26.83 -20.47
N GLY A 64 12.21 28.11 -20.54
CA GLY A 64 11.44 29.22 -19.98
C GLY A 64 11.65 29.49 -18.48
N SER A 65 12.37 28.62 -17.77
CA SER A 65 12.74 28.87 -16.37
C SER A 65 14.02 29.71 -16.27
N LYS A 66 14.11 30.61 -15.28
CA LYS A 66 15.33 31.41 -14.99
C LYS A 66 16.56 30.55 -14.64
N VAL A 67 16.32 29.29 -14.33
CA VAL A 67 17.29 28.33 -13.82
C VAL A 67 17.64 27.24 -14.83
N ASN A 68 17.25 27.43 -16.11
CA ASN A 68 17.56 26.49 -17.17
C ASN A 68 19.08 26.38 -17.40
N LYS A 69 19.60 25.15 -17.53
CA LYS A 69 21.04 24.85 -17.71
C LYS A 69 21.94 25.38 -16.60
N LYS A 70 21.41 25.47 -15.39
CA LYS A 70 22.16 25.82 -14.18
C LYS A 70 22.05 24.70 -13.16
N GLU A 71 23.09 24.59 -12.34
CA GLU A 71 23.13 23.67 -11.21
C GLU A 71 22.29 24.24 -10.05
N ILE A 72 21.41 23.40 -9.51
CA ILE A 72 20.61 23.71 -8.32
C ILE A 72 20.80 22.61 -7.29
N VAL A 73 20.87 23.02 -6.03
CA VAL A 73 20.87 22.12 -4.88
C VAL A 73 19.43 21.86 -4.44
N GLU A 74 18.95 20.63 -4.63
CA GLU A 74 17.62 20.20 -4.19
C GLU A 74 17.71 19.26 -2.99
N ALA A 75 16.80 19.41 -2.03
CA ALA A 75 16.68 18.51 -0.90
C ALA A 75 15.95 17.22 -1.32
N VAL A 76 16.55 16.07 -1.01
CA VAL A 76 16.05 14.75 -1.37
C VAL A 76 15.89 13.89 -0.11
N THR A 77 14.83 13.08 -0.10
CA THR A 77 14.55 12.10 0.96
C THR A 77 14.85 10.70 0.46
N ILE A 78 15.69 9.97 1.20
CA ILE A 78 16.05 8.58 0.88
C ILE A 78 15.10 7.65 1.64
N VAL A 79 14.44 6.75 0.90
CA VAL A 79 13.47 5.79 1.42
C VAL A 79 13.97 4.38 1.14
N GLU A 80 14.23 3.60 2.21
CA GLU A 80 14.58 2.18 2.11
C GLU A 80 13.34 1.37 1.72
N ARG A 81 13.50 0.53 0.70
CA ARG A 81 12.42 -0.22 0.09
C ARG A 81 12.75 -1.71 0.08
N PRO A 82 12.51 -2.44 1.18
CA PRO A 82 12.77 -3.89 1.22
C PRO A 82 11.82 -4.65 0.28
N PRO A 83 12.23 -5.82 -0.24
CA PRO A 83 11.38 -6.64 -1.09
C PRO A 83 10.17 -7.15 -0.31
N MET A 84 8.98 -6.96 -0.86
CA MET A 84 7.74 -7.38 -0.24
C MET A 84 7.25 -8.73 -0.79
N VAL A 85 6.53 -9.48 0.04
CA VAL A 85 5.97 -10.81 -0.26
C VAL A 85 4.44 -10.74 -0.23
N VAL A 86 3.80 -11.21 -1.30
CA VAL A 86 2.33 -11.30 -1.37
C VAL A 86 1.86 -12.55 -0.62
N VAL A 87 0.90 -12.41 0.29
CA VAL A 87 0.41 -13.52 1.14
C VAL A 87 -1.03 -13.92 0.88
N GLY A 88 -1.78 -13.12 0.12
CA GLY A 88 -3.14 -13.47 -0.27
C GLY A 88 -3.79 -12.41 -1.15
N ILE A 89 -4.97 -12.74 -1.64
CA ILE A 89 -5.80 -11.88 -2.50
C ILE A 89 -7.16 -11.69 -1.83
N VAL A 90 -7.72 -10.48 -1.90
CA VAL A 90 -9.09 -10.21 -1.41
C VAL A 90 -9.95 -9.70 -2.56
N GLY A 91 -11.09 -10.35 -2.76
CA GLY A 91 -12.12 -9.87 -3.68
C GLY A 91 -13.01 -8.85 -2.98
N TYR A 92 -13.28 -7.72 -3.61
CA TYR A 92 -14.32 -6.79 -3.19
C TYR A 92 -15.49 -6.86 -4.18
N ALA A 93 -16.69 -6.72 -3.65
CA ALA A 93 -17.91 -6.63 -4.44
C ALA A 93 -18.58 -5.28 -4.18
N GLU A 94 -19.09 -4.67 -5.24
CA GLU A 94 -19.90 -3.46 -5.14
C GLU A 94 -21.28 -3.83 -4.57
N THR A 95 -21.63 -3.19 -3.47
CA THR A 95 -22.98 -3.24 -2.90
C THR A 95 -23.57 -1.84 -2.95
N PRO A 96 -24.90 -1.66 -2.93
CA PRO A 96 -25.51 -0.31 -2.91
C PRO A 96 -25.10 0.54 -1.70
N ARG A 97 -24.49 -0.06 -0.67
CA ARG A 97 -23.95 0.62 0.51
C ARG A 97 -22.44 0.92 0.39
N GLY A 98 -21.81 0.54 -0.72
CA GLY A 98 -20.38 0.68 -0.99
C GLY A 98 -19.67 -0.66 -1.22
N LEU A 99 -18.35 -0.62 -1.34
CA LEU A 99 -17.51 -1.80 -1.52
C LEU A 99 -17.51 -2.66 -0.25
N HIS A 100 -17.85 -3.93 -0.42
CA HIS A 100 -17.84 -4.94 0.63
C HIS A 100 -16.81 -6.03 0.32
N THR A 101 -16.13 -6.55 1.34
CA THR A 101 -15.19 -7.67 1.18
C THR A 101 -15.95 -8.96 0.89
N PHE A 102 -15.72 -9.59 -0.25
CA PHE A 102 -16.38 -10.84 -0.61
C PHE A 102 -15.67 -12.05 0.01
N LYS A 103 -14.41 -12.29 -0.38
CA LYS A 103 -13.61 -13.41 0.14
C LYS A 103 -12.12 -13.08 0.15
N ALA A 104 -11.41 -13.60 1.14
CA ALA A 104 -9.95 -13.58 1.23
C ALA A 104 -9.39 -14.98 0.92
N ILE A 105 -8.43 -15.06 0.01
CA ILE A 105 -7.71 -16.29 -0.36
C ILE A 105 -6.26 -16.11 0.09
N PHE A 106 -5.78 -17.02 0.94
CA PHE A 106 -4.41 -17.00 1.45
C PHE A 106 -3.56 -18.09 0.81
N VAL A 107 -2.24 -17.86 0.77
CA VAL A 107 -1.28 -18.90 0.37
C VAL A 107 -1.19 -19.96 1.47
N GLU A 108 -1.10 -21.23 1.07
CA GLU A 108 -0.97 -22.36 1.99
C GLU A 108 0.37 -22.33 2.73
N HIS A 109 1.46 -22.06 2.00
CA HIS A 109 2.81 -21.97 2.54
C HIS A 109 3.11 -20.55 3.07
N ASN A 110 2.77 -20.31 4.33
CA ASN A 110 3.06 -19.05 5.01
C ASN A 110 4.32 -19.13 5.88
N CYS A 111 5.21 -18.14 5.74
CA CYS A 111 6.42 -18.05 6.58
C CYS A 111 6.09 -17.71 8.04
N HIS A 112 6.97 -18.08 8.97
CA HIS A 112 6.77 -17.84 10.41
C HIS A 112 6.62 -16.34 10.77
N GLY A 113 7.20 -15.44 9.96
CA GLY A 113 7.02 -14.00 10.09
C GLY A 113 5.57 -13.55 9.87
N CYS A 114 4.88 -14.12 8.88
CA CYS A 114 3.46 -13.87 8.62
C CYS A 114 2.59 -14.32 9.79
N LYS A 115 2.85 -15.52 10.33
CA LYS A 115 2.08 -16.07 11.45
C LYS A 115 2.16 -15.18 12.71
N ARG A 116 3.31 -14.56 12.97
CA ARG A 116 3.48 -13.60 14.08
C ARG A 116 2.70 -12.30 13.90
N HIS A 117 2.41 -11.89 12.66
CA HIS A 117 1.60 -10.70 12.41
C HIS A 117 0.13 -10.92 12.78
N PHE A 118 -0.41 -12.11 12.48
CA PHE A 118 -1.80 -12.46 12.79
C PHE A 118 -2.04 -12.80 14.27
N CYS A 119 -1.04 -13.34 14.97
CA CYS A 119 -1.16 -13.70 16.38
C CYS A 119 -0.58 -12.63 17.32
N LYS A 120 -1.44 -11.82 17.96
CA LYS A 120 -1.05 -11.06 19.17
C LYS A 120 -1.23 -11.84 20.47
N LYS A 121 -2.07 -12.88 20.49
CA LYS A 121 -2.29 -13.89 21.55
C LYS A 121 -3.19 -15.01 20.97
N CYS A 122 -2.98 -16.26 21.39
CA CYS A 122 -3.82 -17.46 21.20
C CYS A 122 -3.46 -18.48 20.09
N ALA A 123 -3.44 -19.73 20.54
CA ALA A 123 -3.14 -20.97 19.84
C ALA A 123 -4.39 -21.57 19.17
N HIS A 124 -4.86 -20.97 18.06
CA HIS A 124 -5.83 -21.64 17.19
C HIS A 124 -5.27 -21.71 15.75
N PRO A 125 -5.34 -22.89 15.11
CA PRO A 125 -4.91 -23.03 13.73
C PRO A 125 -5.77 -22.12 12.84
N LEU A 126 -5.12 -21.28 12.04
CA LEU A 126 -5.78 -20.66 10.89
C LEU A 126 -6.28 -21.81 10.02
N HIS A 127 -7.59 -21.99 9.91
CA HIS A 127 -8.16 -22.89 8.93
C HIS A 127 -7.85 -22.34 7.53
N VAL A 128 -6.90 -23.01 6.86
CA VAL A 128 -6.65 -22.87 5.43
C VAL A 128 -7.89 -23.41 4.74
N LEU A 129 -8.71 -22.52 4.16
CA LEU A 129 -9.79 -22.97 3.30
C LEU A 129 -9.19 -23.36 1.95
N ALA A 130 -8.94 -24.66 1.80
CA ALA A 130 -8.79 -25.30 0.50
C ALA A 130 -10.08 -25.06 -0.30
N GLY A 131 -9.96 -24.55 -1.53
CA GLY A 131 -11.10 -24.25 -2.40
C GLY A 131 -10.98 -22.88 -3.07
N ALA A 132 -10.00 -22.75 -3.97
CA ALA A 132 -9.81 -21.60 -4.85
C ALA A 132 -10.68 -21.67 -6.13
N ASP A 133 -11.35 -22.80 -6.39
CA ASP A 133 -11.92 -23.09 -7.72
C ASP A 133 -13.33 -22.53 -7.96
N LYS A 134 -13.93 -21.84 -6.98
CA LYS A 134 -15.29 -21.28 -7.11
C LYS A 134 -15.38 -19.86 -6.55
N VAL A 135 -14.75 -18.91 -7.23
CA VAL A 135 -15.06 -17.47 -7.09
C VAL A 135 -15.08 -16.85 -8.48
N VAL A 136 -16.20 -17.02 -9.19
CA VAL A 136 -16.53 -16.24 -10.38
C VAL A 136 -17.59 -15.24 -9.95
N GLY A 137 -17.18 -14.00 -9.74
CA GLY A 137 -18.07 -12.88 -9.48
C GLY A 137 -17.48 -11.61 -10.08
N PRO A 138 -18.30 -10.74 -10.70
CA PRO A 138 -17.86 -9.46 -11.25
C PRO A 138 -17.63 -8.51 -10.07
N GLY A 139 -16.43 -8.57 -9.48
CA GLY A 139 -16.04 -7.73 -8.37
C GLY A 139 -14.55 -7.49 -8.46
N GLU A 140 -14.16 -6.23 -8.41
CA GLU A 140 -12.77 -5.78 -8.47
C GLU A 140 -11.90 -6.59 -7.49
N VAL A 141 -10.78 -7.11 -7.99
CA VAL A 141 -9.84 -7.93 -7.22
C VAL A 141 -8.75 -7.02 -6.66
N TRP A 142 -8.72 -6.86 -5.34
CA TRP A 142 -7.74 -6.01 -4.66
C TRP A 142 -6.80 -6.90 -3.80
N PRO A 143 -5.50 -7.03 -4.14
CA PRO A 143 -4.57 -7.86 -3.39
C PRO A 143 -4.41 -7.51 -1.89
N TRP A 144 -4.27 -8.54 -1.06
CA TRP A 144 -3.96 -8.45 0.39
C TRP A 144 -2.45 -8.65 0.61
N PRO A 145 -1.98 -8.48 1.86
CA PRO A 145 -0.90 -7.57 2.13
C PRO A 145 0.42 -8.04 1.50
N LEU A 146 1.09 -7.10 0.84
CA LEU A 146 2.52 -7.24 0.65
C LEU A 146 3.16 -7.11 2.04
N LEU A 147 3.58 -8.25 2.59
CA LEU A 147 4.34 -8.31 3.82
C LEU A 147 5.78 -8.02 3.49
N ASP A 148 6.32 -6.98 4.10
CA ASP A 148 7.74 -6.68 4.04
C ASP A 148 8.56 -7.89 4.56
N LYS A 149 9.29 -8.57 3.66
CA LYS A 149 10.38 -9.46 4.07
C LYS A 149 11.50 -8.52 4.49
N ARG A 150 11.61 -8.26 5.79
CA ARG A 150 12.87 -7.75 6.36
C ARG A 150 13.85 -8.91 6.51
N PRO A 151 14.87 -9.08 5.65
CA PRO A 151 16.05 -9.79 6.07
C PRO A 151 16.75 -8.91 7.12
N ASN A 152 16.45 -9.12 8.40
CA ASN A 152 17.34 -8.70 9.49
C ASN A 152 17.65 -7.19 9.63
N CYS A 153 16.75 -6.27 9.28
CA CYS A 153 17.00 -4.83 9.50
C CYS A 153 16.98 -4.50 11.00
N LYS A 154 18.04 -3.85 11.49
CA LYS A 154 18.45 -3.55 12.88
C LYS A 154 17.46 -2.76 13.78
N GLY A 155 16.18 -2.66 13.42
CA GLY A 155 15.13 -2.02 14.22
C GLY A 155 14.47 -2.97 15.21
N ARG A 156 14.12 -2.49 16.41
CA ARG A 156 13.55 -3.28 17.53
C ARG A 156 12.23 -4.02 17.23
N ARG A 157 11.57 -3.76 16.09
CA ARG A 157 10.31 -4.45 15.70
C ARG A 157 10.60 -5.59 14.73
N ARG A 158 10.45 -6.82 15.23
CA ARG A 158 10.53 -8.07 14.45
C ARG A 158 9.21 -8.48 13.79
N LEU A 159 8.15 -7.69 13.93
CA LEU A 159 6.85 -7.96 13.32
C LEU A 159 6.81 -7.38 11.91
N MET A 160 6.45 -8.20 10.93
CA MET A 160 6.17 -7.73 9.57
C MET A 160 5.07 -6.69 9.60
N THR A 161 5.15 -5.69 8.72
CA THR A 161 4.07 -4.72 8.51
C THR A 161 3.29 -5.15 7.29
N GLY A 162 1.99 -5.41 7.46
CA GLY A 162 1.09 -5.66 6.34
C GLY A 162 0.47 -4.35 5.84
N ALA A 163 0.37 -4.19 4.52
CA ALA A 163 -0.42 -3.14 3.88
C ALA A 163 -1.16 -3.68 2.66
N TYR A 164 -2.38 -3.19 2.45
CA TYR A 164 -3.18 -3.53 1.27
C TYR A 164 -2.68 -2.76 0.08
N CYS A 165 -2.43 -3.49 -1.01
CA CYS A 165 -2.05 -2.92 -2.27
C CYS A 165 -3.09 -3.31 -3.30
N ALA A 166 -3.73 -2.30 -3.84
CA ALA A 166 -4.50 -2.42 -5.06
C ALA A 166 -3.67 -2.98 -6.21
N ALA A 167 -4.32 -3.76 -7.07
CA ALA A 167 -3.80 -4.10 -8.39
C ALA A 167 -4.80 -3.57 -9.40
N GLY A 168 -4.35 -2.62 -10.21
CA GLY A 168 -5.16 -2.08 -11.29
C GLY A 168 -4.95 -2.89 -12.56
N GLY A 169 -6.03 -3.11 -13.33
CA GLY A 169 -5.98 -3.71 -14.66
C GLY A 169 -7.17 -4.63 -14.96
N ILE A 170 -7.87 -4.41 -16.06
CA ILE A 170 -9.04 -5.19 -16.48
C ILE A 170 -8.62 -6.12 -17.63
N PRO A 171 -9.05 -7.40 -17.67
CA PRO A 171 -10.13 -8.04 -16.89
C PRO A 171 -9.71 -8.69 -15.55
N ILE A 172 -10.70 -8.88 -14.66
CA ILE A 172 -10.56 -9.50 -13.33
C ILE A 172 -9.84 -10.87 -13.37
N ASN A 173 -10.13 -11.69 -14.38
CA ASN A 173 -9.49 -12.99 -14.55
C ASN A 173 -7.96 -12.86 -14.75
N THR A 174 -7.51 -11.81 -15.45
CA THR A 174 -6.08 -11.55 -15.59
C THR A 174 -5.43 -11.07 -14.30
N ILE A 175 -6.13 -10.31 -13.45
CA ILE A 175 -5.63 -9.97 -12.10
C ILE A 175 -5.46 -11.24 -11.26
N PHE A 176 -6.46 -12.12 -11.30
CA PHE A 176 -6.42 -13.37 -10.54
C PHE A 176 -5.28 -14.28 -11.00
N GLN A 177 -5.15 -14.53 -12.30
CA GLN A 177 -4.04 -15.30 -12.87
C GLN A 177 -2.67 -14.64 -12.64
N TRP A 178 -2.60 -13.31 -12.66
CA TRP A 178 -1.38 -12.58 -12.31
C TRP A 178 -1.01 -12.78 -10.83
N GLY A 179 -2.00 -12.74 -9.93
CA GLY A 179 -1.84 -12.98 -8.51
C GLY A 179 -1.32 -14.39 -8.22
N GLU A 180 -1.91 -15.42 -8.82
CA GLU A 180 -1.45 -16.81 -8.68
C GLU A 180 -0.03 -17.01 -9.23
N ARG A 181 0.31 -16.44 -10.39
CA ARG A 181 1.69 -16.49 -10.92
C ARG A 181 2.73 -15.84 -10.00
N LYS A 182 2.37 -14.73 -9.34
CA LYS A 182 3.25 -14.06 -8.38
C LYS A 182 3.45 -14.87 -7.11
N LYS A 183 2.40 -15.55 -6.65
CA LYS A 183 2.45 -16.51 -5.54
C LYS A 183 3.41 -17.66 -5.85
N GLU A 184 3.33 -18.27 -7.02
CA GLU A 184 4.21 -19.38 -7.41
C GLU A 184 5.68 -18.99 -7.53
N ARG A 185 5.98 -17.82 -8.13
CA ARG A 185 7.36 -17.37 -8.33
C ARG A 185 8.07 -17.09 -7.00
N MET A 186 7.35 -16.66 -5.96
CA MET A 186 7.93 -16.38 -4.63
C MET A 186 8.09 -17.61 -3.72
N VAL A 187 7.53 -18.77 -4.08
CA VAL A 187 7.74 -20.05 -3.35
C VAL A 187 9.04 -20.73 -3.80
N LYS A 188 9.54 -20.41 -5.00
CA LYS A 188 10.74 -21.02 -5.58
C LYS A 188 12.06 -20.30 -5.23
N ASP A 189 11.98 -19.09 -4.64
CA ASP A 189 13.11 -18.25 -4.21
C ASP A 189 13.18 -18.11 -2.67
#